data_AF-A0A7K1KZ50-F1
#
_entry.id   AF-A0A7K1KZ50-F1
#
_cell.length_a   1.000
_cell.length_b   1.000
_cell.length_c   1.000
_cell.angle_alpha   90.00
_cell.angle_beta   90.00
_cell.angle_gamma   90.00
#
_symmetry.space_group_name_H-M   'P 1'
#
loop_
_entity.id
_entity.type
_entity.pdbx_description
1 polymer ?
#
loop_
_entity_poly.entity_id
_entity_poly.type
_entity_poly.pdbx_seq_one_letter_code
_entity_poly.pdbx_strand_id
1 'polypeptide(L)'
;MRSEPDQASVNVPSGVQLTDEVVTAPGGAPDPDAPYGRCKQCQEPLPAPAGTGRRREYHRSGEGPGGQDCKEAARRARDSAVGAALAQPLQTLIAWTDREEAARRAHARLLRETADRDEKHAEALTELKETLAARNSELENEIAQARDAVTEADNARRSAERREQTARDQADAARDAVRQADERAAEAAERTRLAERAAAAEQVARAKAEQETAEAIKSGNQARAALEETRRRLAETEAHLRRVQGELERVRDERDDRAARLEASTADLAATRQALTEKDAVIGDLTTRLEHAEQQTDAVRRQGVQDLRTAREAAEREVDQARSRQLDAEETAERMRGERDQARTDLAVAQAGHRAQLQALERERAAARAEADAQRERAVTAEQQAASRHPSDRPGV
;
A
#
# COMPACT_ATOMS: atom_id res chain seq x y z
N MET A 1 -51.89 -38.23 63.30
CA MET A 1 -51.99 -39.40 64.21
C MET A 1 -51.34 -39.00 65.54
N ARG A 2 -51.87 -38.15 66.43
CA ARG A 2 -53.21 -37.97 67.03
C ARG A 2 -53.79 -39.26 67.59
N SER A 3 -53.39 -39.51 68.84
CA SER A 3 -53.96 -40.45 69.79
C SER A 3 -55.36 -39.99 70.23
N GLU A 4 -56.31 -40.92 70.25
CA GLU A 4 -57.53 -40.85 71.04
C GLU A 4 -57.38 -41.66 72.33
N PRO A 5 -58.20 -41.39 73.37
CA PRO A 5 -57.89 -41.74 74.75
C PRO A 5 -58.68 -42.95 75.29
N ASP A 6 -58.06 -43.63 76.25
CA ASP A 6 -58.67 -44.61 77.15
C ASP A 6 -59.69 -43.93 78.08
N GLN A 7 -60.94 -44.42 78.04
CA GLN A 7 -61.90 -44.27 79.14
C GLN A 7 -61.93 -45.57 79.94
N ALA A 8 -61.41 -45.53 81.17
CA ALA A 8 -61.60 -46.57 82.16
C ALA A 8 -62.20 -45.96 83.44
N SER A 9 -63.53 -46.02 83.52
CA SER A 9 -64.32 -45.74 84.71
C SER A 9 -64.10 -46.85 85.74
N VAL A 10 -63.48 -46.53 86.88
CA VAL A 10 -63.45 -47.40 88.07
C VAL A 10 -64.48 -46.87 89.06
N ASN A 11 -65.43 -47.75 89.38
CA ASN A 11 -66.60 -47.55 90.21
C ASN A 11 -66.38 -48.30 91.54
N VAL A 12 -66.40 -47.60 92.68
CA VAL A 12 -66.37 -48.17 94.05
C VAL A 12 -67.22 -47.26 94.97
N PRO A 13 -67.97 -47.80 95.95
CA PRO A 13 -69.32 -47.32 96.28
C PRO A 13 -69.42 -46.40 97.50
N SER A 14 -70.42 -45.52 97.49
CA SER A 14 -70.91 -44.78 98.64
C SER A 14 -71.92 -45.59 99.46
N GLY A 15 -71.65 -45.65 100.76
CA GLY A 15 -72.58 -45.09 101.74
C GLY A 15 -73.79 -45.92 102.15
N VAL A 16 -73.58 -46.70 103.19
CA VAL A 16 -74.59 -47.11 104.18
C VAL A 16 -75.26 -45.86 104.78
N GLN A 17 -76.59 -45.76 104.69
CA GLN A 17 -77.40 -44.85 105.49
C GLN A 17 -78.02 -45.63 106.65
N LEU A 18 -77.66 -45.23 107.88
CA LEU A 18 -78.34 -45.53 109.13
C LEU A 18 -79.32 -44.38 109.40
N THR A 19 -80.60 -44.70 109.64
CA THR A 19 -81.55 -43.80 110.32
C THR A 19 -82.09 -44.49 111.56
N ASP A 20 -82.12 -43.70 112.62
CA ASP A 20 -82.46 -43.98 114.00
C ASP A 20 -83.89 -44.46 114.28
N GLU A 21 -83.99 -45.11 115.44
CA GLU A 21 -85.14 -45.63 116.17
C GLU A 21 -86.12 -44.56 116.69
N VAL A 22 -87.40 -44.92 116.83
CA VAL A 22 -88.22 -44.55 118.00
C VAL A 22 -89.17 -45.69 118.35
N VAL A 23 -88.91 -46.39 119.47
CA VAL A 23 -89.83 -47.35 120.11
C VAL A 23 -90.31 -46.75 121.43
N THR A 24 -91.63 -46.64 121.59
CA THR A 24 -92.33 -46.34 122.86
C THR A 24 -93.25 -47.53 123.16
N ALA A 25 -93.28 -48.02 124.41
CA ALA A 25 -94.05 -49.18 124.85
C ALA A 25 -94.95 -48.80 126.08
N PRO A 26 -95.86 -49.66 126.58
CA PRO A 26 -97.31 -49.42 126.51
C PRO A 26 -98.01 -49.33 127.89
N GLY A 27 -99.25 -48.82 127.91
CA GLY A 27 -100.15 -48.86 129.07
C GLY A 27 -101.46 -49.59 128.73
N GLY A 28 -101.80 -50.63 129.51
CA GLY A 28 -103.03 -51.41 129.41
C GLY A 28 -104.26 -50.66 129.96
N ALA A 29 -105.42 -50.95 129.39
CA ALA A 29 -106.69 -50.29 129.68
C ALA A 29 -107.38 -50.83 130.98
N PRO A 30 -108.06 -49.98 131.75
CA PRO A 30 -108.69 -50.29 133.04
C PRO A 30 -110.12 -50.89 132.95
N ASP A 31 -110.46 -51.67 133.97
CA ASP A 31 -111.74 -52.33 134.29
C ASP A 31 -112.94 -51.33 134.33
N PRO A 32 -113.98 -51.51 133.50
CA PRO A 32 -115.05 -50.53 133.30
C PRO A 32 -115.97 -50.31 134.51
N ASP A 33 -116.05 -51.26 135.45
CA ASP A 33 -116.95 -51.16 136.61
C ASP A 33 -116.31 -50.50 137.85
N ALA A 34 -115.04 -50.06 137.74
CA ALA A 34 -114.33 -49.26 138.73
C ALA A 34 -113.23 -48.43 138.07
N PRO A 35 -113.59 -47.38 137.29
CA PRO A 35 -112.67 -46.70 136.37
C PRO A 35 -111.50 -45.96 137.04
N TYR A 36 -111.55 -45.75 138.36
CA TYR A 36 -110.48 -45.15 139.16
C TYR A 36 -109.87 -46.13 140.18
N GLY A 37 -110.13 -47.42 140.00
CA GLY A 37 -109.73 -48.48 140.92
C GLY A 37 -110.62 -48.60 142.17
N ARG A 38 -110.53 -49.75 142.83
CA ARG A 38 -111.24 -50.05 144.09
C ARG A 38 -110.32 -49.85 145.29
N CYS A 39 -110.89 -49.47 146.43
CA CYS A 39 -110.15 -49.30 147.67
C CYS A 39 -109.53 -50.63 148.14
N LYS A 40 -108.21 -50.69 148.38
CA LYS A 40 -107.49 -51.93 148.74
C LYS A 40 -107.84 -52.53 150.12
N GLN A 41 -108.65 -51.85 150.95
CA GLN A 41 -109.03 -52.34 152.28
C GLN A 41 -110.52 -52.71 152.41
N CYS A 42 -111.43 -52.08 151.64
CA CYS A 42 -112.87 -52.41 151.66
C CYS A 42 -113.46 -52.75 150.28
N GLN A 43 -112.66 -52.73 149.22
CA GLN A 43 -113.01 -53.10 147.83
C GLN A 43 -114.18 -52.35 147.15
N GLU A 44 -114.65 -51.24 147.73
CA GLU A 44 -115.62 -50.37 147.06
C GLU A 44 -114.96 -49.45 146.00
N PRO A 45 -115.66 -49.10 144.90
CA PRO A 45 -115.13 -48.27 143.82
C PRO A 45 -114.94 -46.81 144.25
N LEU A 46 -113.77 -46.24 143.94
CA LEU A 46 -113.39 -44.88 144.34
C LEU A 46 -113.93 -43.82 143.34
N PRO A 47 -114.46 -42.68 143.81
CA PRO A 47 -114.91 -41.59 142.94
C PRO A 47 -113.74 -40.81 142.29
N ALA A 48 -114.02 -40.16 141.15
CA ALA A 48 -113.05 -39.53 140.26
C ALA A 48 -112.21 -38.41 140.92
N PRO A 49 -110.89 -38.29 140.63
CA PRO A 49 -110.01 -37.32 141.27
C PRO A 49 -110.11 -35.90 140.69
N ALA A 50 -110.21 -34.89 141.57
CA ALA A 50 -110.03 -33.47 141.24
C ALA A 50 -108.53 -33.08 141.28
N GLY A 51 -108.05 -32.36 140.27
CA GLY A 51 -106.63 -32.11 140.00
C GLY A 51 -105.96 -30.93 140.73
N THR A 52 -104.66 -30.78 140.42
CA THR A 52 -103.69 -29.72 140.78
C THR A 52 -102.99 -29.81 142.14
N GLY A 53 -101.66 -29.69 142.09
CA GLY A 53 -100.79 -29.61 143.24
C GLY A 53 -100.97 -28.29 144.01
N ARG A 54 -101.56 -28.39 145.20
CA ARG A 54 -101.37 -27.45 146.32
C ARG A 54 -101.22 -28.21 147.63
N ARG A 55 -100.56 -27.55 148.59
CA ARG A 55 -100.29 -28.02 149.96
C ARG A 55 -101.58 -28.36 150.73
N ARG A 56 -101.66 -29.64 151.10
CA ARG A 56 -102.29 -30.32 152.26
C ARG A 56 -103.06 -29.48 153.29
N GLU A 57 -104.26 -29.92 153.62
CA GLU A 57 -104.90 -29.66 154.91
C GLU A 57 -105.11 -30.99 155.65
N TYR A 58 -104.41 -31.14 156.78
CA TYR A 58 -104.70 -32.17 157.77
C TYR A 58 -105.73 -31.58 158.73
N HIS A 59 -106.74 -32.37 159.12
CA HIS A 59 -107.73 -31.98 160.12
C HIS A 59 -107.05 -31.42 161.38
N ARG A 60 -107.57 -30.30 161.87
CA ARG A 60 -107.22 -29.77 163.20
C ARG A 60 -107.86 -30.65 164.27
N SER A 61 -107.27 -30.65 165.45
CA SER A 61 -107.65 -31.50 166.59
C SER A 61 -109.16 -31.55 166.81
N GLY A 62 -109.72 -32.76 166.92
CA GLY A 62 -111.07 -33.00 167.43
C GLY A 62 -112.13 -33.44 166.43
N GLU A 63 -111.83 -33.51 165.13
CA GLU A 63 -112.86 -33.73 164.08
C GLU A 63 -112.75 -35.06 163.32
N GLY A 64 -112.01 -36.05 163.86
CA GLY A 64 -111.95 -37.43 163.34
C GLY A 64 -112.71 -38.42 164.23
N PRO A 65 -113.24 -39.55 163.71
CA PRO A 65 -114.03 -40.50 164.50
C PRO A 65 -113.20 -41.03 165.68
N GLY A 66 -113.62 -40.72 166.91
CA GLY A 66 -112.93 -41.14 168.13
C GLY A 66 -111.76 -40.27 168.61
N GLY A 67 -111.55 -39.08 168.04
CA GLY A 67 -110.64 -38.07 168.61
C GLY A 67 -109.13 -38.36 168.48
N GLN A 68 -108.69 -39.14 167.48
CA GLN A 68 -107.28 -39.47 167.27
C GLN A 68 -106.59 -38.56 166.23
N ASP A 69 -105.41 -38.05 166.57
CA ASP A 69 -104.56 -37.18 165.72
C ASP A 69 -103.80 -38.00 164.65
N CYS A 70 -104.33 -38.02 163.44
CA CYS A 70 -103.76 -38.77 162.31
C CYS A 70 -102.38 -38.27 161.83
N LYS A 71 -101.96 -37.05 162.18
CA LYS A 71 -100.62 -36.53 161.82
C LYS A 71 -99.55 -37.14 162.72
N GLU A 72 -99.90 -37.47 163.96
CA GLU A 72 -99.03 -38.18 164.89
C GLU A 72 -98.96 -39.69 164.59
N ALA A 73 -100.07 -40.29 164.13
CA ALA A 73 -100.09 -41.68 163.66
C ALA A 73 -99.20 -41.89 162.41
N ALA A 74 -99.19 -40.96 161.46
CA ALA A 74 -98.30 -41.02 160.28
C ALA A 74 -96.82 -40.78 160.63
N ARG A 75 -96.51 -40.04 161.72
CA ARG A 75 -95.14 -39.95 162.26
C ARG A 75 -94.72 -41.26 162.92
N ARG A 76 -95.56 -41.87 163.77
CA ARG A 76 -95.25 -43.19 164.37
C ARG A 76 -95.14 -44.32 163.33
N ALA A 77 -95.86 -44.23 162.21
CA ALA A 77 -95.71 -45.18 161.11
C ALA A 77 -94.42 -44.95 160.28
N ARG A 78 -93.92 -43.71 160.19
CA ARG A 78 -92.59 -43.41 159.60
C ARG A 78 -91.43 -43.81 160.51
N ASP A 79 -91.66 -43.82 161.82
CA ASP A 79 -90.73 -44.36 162.83
C ASP A 79 -90.92 -45.88 163.06
N SER A 80 -91.74 -46.56 162.23
CA SER A 80 -91.90 -48.02 162.27
C SER A 80 -90.76 -48.71 161.51
N ALA A 81 -90.42 -49.94 161.92
CA ALA A 81 -89.31 -50.72 161.37
C ALA A 81 -89.30 -50.83 159.83
N VAL A 82 -90.46 -50.74 159.17
CA VAL A 82 -90.59 -50.81 157.71
C VAL A 82 -90.18 -49.49 157.02
N GLY A 83 -90.43 -48.34 157.65
CA GLY A 83 -90.00 -47.03 157.15
C GLY A 83 -88.48 -46.86 157.18
N ALA A 84 -87.85 -47.35 158.26
CA ALA A 84 -86.38 -47.42 158.37
C ALA A 84 -85.77 -48.40 157.35
N ALA A 85 -86.42 -49.56 157.13
CA ALA A 85 -85.95 -50.56 156.17
C ALA A 85 -86.00 -50.09 154.70
N LEU A 86 -86.91 -49.18 154.34
CA LEU A 86 -87.09 -48.67 152.97
C LEU A 86 -86.39 -47.32 152.71
N ALA A 87 -86.05 -46.55 153.74
CA ALA A 87 -85.35 -45.29 153.59
C ALA A 87 -83.94 -45.47 153.01
N GLN A 88 -83.19 -46.48 153.49
CA GLN A 88 -81.83 -46.74 153.01
C GLN A 88 -81.78 -47.21 151.55
N PRO A 89 -82.64 -48.16 151.09
CA PRO A 89 -82.72 -48.53 149.67
C PRO A 89 -83.11 -47.37 148.77
N LEU A 90 -84.07 -46.53 149.16
CA LEU A 90 -84.50 -45.38 148.36
C LEU A 90 -83.42 -44.29 148.28
N GLN A 91 -82.73 -43.98 149.38
CA GLN A 91 -81.58 -43.06 149.35
C GLN A 91 -80.44 -43.62 148.50
N THR A 92 -80.22 -44.93 148.51
CA THR A 92 -79.22 -45.60 147.67
C THR A 92 -79.61 -45.51 146.20
N LEU A 93 -80.90 -45.68 145.88
CA LEU A 93 -81.42 -45.51 144.53
C LEU A 93 -81.29 -44.07 144.05
N ILE A 94 -81.62 -43.08 144.89
CA ILE A 94 -81.46 -41.65 144.57
C ILE A 94 -79.98 -41.31 144.34
N ALA A 95 -79.09 -41.75 145.23
CA ALA A 95 -77.66 -41.53 145.08
C ALA A 95 -77.07 -42.28 143.87
N TRP A 96 -77.68 -43.39 143.44
CA TRP A 96 -77.31 -44.08 142.21
C TRP A 96 -77.84 -43.33 140.98
N THR A 97 -79.10 -42.87 140.99
CA THR A 97 -79.68 -42.08 139.88
C THR A 97 -78.96 -40.75 139.72
N ASP A 98 -78.56 -40.09 140.80
CA ASP A 98 -77.79 -38.84 140.75
C ASP A 98 -76.38 -39.08 140.18
N ARG A 99 -75.74 -40.19 140.55
CA ARG A 99 -74.44 -40.61 139.98
C ARG A 99 -74.56 -40.94 138.49
N GLU A 100 -75.59 -41.68 138.12
CA GLU A 100 -75.86 -42.05 136.72
C GLU A 100 -76.22 -40.83 135.87
N GLU A 101 -77.02 -39.91 136.40
CA GLU A 101 -77.33 -38.64 135.75
C GLU A 101 -76.07 -37.76 135.61
N ALA A 102 -75.23 -37.68 136.64
CA ALA A 102 -73.95 -36.99 136.57
C ALA A 102 -73.00 -37.62 135.54
N ALA A 103 -72.94 -38.95 135.46
CA ALA A 103 -72.15 -39.69 134.47
C ALA A 103 -72.66 -39.43 133.05
N ARG A 104 -73.99 -39.46 132.82
CA ARG A 104 -74.60 -39.14 131.53
C ARG A 104 -74.38 -37.68 131.14
N ARG A 105 -74.47 -36.73 132.07
CA ARG A 105 -74.14 -35.31 131.83
C ARG A 105 -72.65 -35.11 131.53
N ALA A 106 -71.76 -35.88 132.15
CA ALA A 106 -70.32 -35.86 131.84
C ALA A 106 -70.06 -36.42 130.44
N HIS A 107 -70.67 -37.57 130.10
CA HIS A 107 -70.58 -38.18 128.78
C HIS A 107 -71.15 -37.26 127.68
N ALA A 108 -72.31 -36.64 127.90
CA ALA A 108 -72.91 -35.69 126.97
C ALA A 108 -72.08 -34.40 126.80
N ARG A 109 -71.25 -34.03 127.79
CA ARG A 109 -70.27 -32.94 127.66
C ARG A 109 -69.08 -33.36 126.81
N LEU A 110 -68.52 -34.55 127.07
CA LEU A 110 -67.44 -35.11 126.25
C LEU A 110 -67.83 -35.23 124.78
N LEU A 111 -69.05 -35.73 124.50
CA LEU A 111 -69.57 -35.82 123.13
C LEU A 111 -69.68 -34.47 122.44
N ARG A 112 -70.12 -33.43 123.16
CA ARG A 112 -70.15 -32.06 122.65
C ARG A 112 -68.75 -31.52 122.40
N GLU A 113 -67.82 -31.70 123.33
CA GLU A 113 -66.43 -31.27 123.15
C GLU A 113 -65.72 -32.00 122.00
N THR A 114 -66.07 -33.26 121.71
CA THR A 114 -65.61 -33.96 120.50
C THR A 114 -66.26 -33.41 119.24
N ALA A 115 -67.58 -33.16 119.26
CA ALA A 115 -68.27 -32.58 118.11
C ALA A 115 -67.73 -31.18 117.76
N ASP A 116 -67.49 -30.32 118.77
CA ASP A 116 -66.88 -29.00 118.59
C ASP A 116 -65.44 -29.10 118.02
N ARG A 117 -64.70 -30.16 118.40
CA ARG A 117 -63.36 -30.42 117.84
C ARG A 117 -63.44 -30.88 116.39
N ASP A 118 -64.37 -31.77 116.08
CA ASP A 118 -64.57 -32.28 114.72
C ASP A 118 -65.06 -31.17 113.79
N GLU A 119 -65.93 -30.27 114.26
CA GLU A 119 -66.36 -29.08 113.53
C GLU A 119 -65.17 -28.15 113.24
N LYS A 120 -64.34 -27.84 114.25
CA LYS A 120 -63.10 -27.07 114.04
C LYS A 120 -62.14 -27.74 113.07
N HIS A 121 -62.03 -29.06 113.10
CA HIS A 121 -61.21 -29.80 112.14
C HIS A 121 -61.79 -29.75 110.73
N ALA A 122 -63.12 -29.82 110.58
CA ALA A 122 -63.80 -29.68 109.29
C ALA A 122 -63.63 -28.27 108.71
N GLU A 123 -63.71 -27.23 109.54
CA GLU A 123 -63.42 -25.84 109.17
C GLU A 123 -61.96 -25.69 108.72
N ALA A 124 -61.00 -26.16 109.51
CA ALA A 124 -59.58 -26.11 109.15
C ALA A 124 -59.26 -26.88 107.87
N LEU A 125 -59.92 -28.03 107.63
CA LEU A 125 -59.79 -28.78 106.38
C LEU A 125 -60.40 -28.03 105.19
N THR A 126 -61.47 -27.27 105.41
CA THR A 126 -62.09 -26.43 104.37
C THR A 126 -61.18 -25.26 104.02
N GLU A 127 -60.66 -24.56 105.03
CA GLU A 127 -59.68 -23.48 104.85
C GLU A 127 -58.41 -23.97 104.13
N LEU A 128 -57.90 -25.15 104.49
CA LEU A 128 -56.74 -25.75 103.83
C LEU A 128 -57.05 -26.07 102.36
N LYS A 129 -58.22 -26.63 102.07
CA LYS A 129 -58.65 -26.93 100.69
C LYS A 129 -58.77 -25.65 99.86
N GLU A 130 -59.37 -24.60 100.41
CA GLU A 130 -59.51 -23.31 99.74
C GLU A 130 -58.13 -22.66 99.48
N THR A 131 -57.23 -22.71 100.46
CA THR A 131 -55.86 -22.21 100.32
C THR A 131 -55.08 -22.97 99.25
N LEU A 132 -55.17 -24.30 99.24
CA LEU A 132 -54.52 -25.14 98.22
C LEU A 132 -55.11 -24.93 96.84
N ALA A 133 -56.43 -24.76 96.73
CA ALA A 133 -57.10 -24.45 95.47
C ALA A 133 -56.64 -23.10 94.93
N ALA A 134 -56.63 -22.06 95.77
CA ALA A 134 -56.15 -20.72 95.40
C ALA A 134 -54.68 -20.76 94.95
N ARG A 135 -53.82 -21.46 95.70
CA ARG A 135 -52.40 -21.59 95.34
C ARG A 135 -52.19 -22.40 94.05
N ASN A 136 -52.97 -23.45 93.83
CA ASN A 136 -52.91 -24.20 92.57
C ASN A 136 -53.36 -23.34 91.39
N SER A 137 -54.45 -22.58 91.52
CA SER A 137 -54.88 -21.66 90.48
C SER A 137 -53.85 -20.56 90.20
N GLU A 138 -53.16 -20.05 91.22
CA GLU A 138 -52.06 -19.10 91.06
C GLU A 138 -50.88 -19.72 90.30
N LEU A 139 -50.46 -20.93 90.68
CA LEU A 139 -49.39 -21.66 89.99
C LEU A 139 -49.76 -22.03 88.55
N GLU A 140 -51.01 -22.42 88.28
CA GLU A 140 -51.50 -22.68 86.92
C GLU A 140 -51.46 -21.41 86.07
N ASN A 141 -51.84 -20.26 86.64
CA ASN A 141 -51.73 -18.97 85.98
C ASN A 141 -50.27 -18.56 85.73
N GLU A 142 -49.37 -18.74 86.70
CA GLU A 142 -47.93 -18.49 86.53
C GLU A 142 -47.32 -19.38 85.43
N ILE A 143 -47.68 -20.66 85.40
CA ILE A 143 -47.24 -21.61 84.36
C ILE A 143 -47.77 -21.22 82.98
N ALA A 144 -49.03 -20.78 82.89
CA ALA A 144 -49.61 -20.31 81.64
C ALA A 144 -48.87 -19.05 81.14
N GLN A 145 -48.65 -18.06 82.01
CA GLN A 145 -47.89 -16.85 81.68
C GLN A 145 -46.45 -17.17 81.25
N ALA A 146 -45.77 -18.08 81.93
CA ALA A 146 -44.42 -18.51 81.56
C ALA A 146 -44.39 -19.19 80.18
N ARG A 147 -45.40 -20.01 79.84
CA ARG A 147 -45.52 -20.66 78.52
C ARG A 147 -45.77 -19.64 77.41
N ASP A 148 -46.60 -18.64 77.66
CA ASP A 148 -46.85 -17.56 76.72
C ASP A 148 -45.59 -16.72 76.48
N ALA A 149 -44.86 -16.37 77.55
CA ALA A 149 -43.59 -15.65 77.46
C ALA A 149 -42.51 -16.43 76.68
N VAL A 150 -42.40 -17.75 76.89
CA VAL A 150 -41.49 -18.61 76.12
C VAL A 150 -41.89 -18.61 74.64
N THR A 151 -43.19 -18.74 74.35
CA THR A 151 -43.71 -18.74 72.97
C THR A 151 -43.43 -17.41 72.27
N GLU A 152 -43.64 -16.29 72.96
CA GLU A 152 -43.33 -14.94 72.45
C GLU A 152 -41.83 -14.77 72.19
N ALA A 153 -40.97 -15.18 73.13
CA ALA A 153 -39.52 -15.15 72.97
C ALA A 153 -39.06 -16.00 71.77
N ASP A 154 -39.66 -17.17 71.57
CA ASP A 154 -39.35 -18.06 70.45
C ASP A 154 -39.78 -17.45 69.11
N ASN A 155 -40.95 -16.81 69.06
CA ASN A 155 -41.41 -16.09 67.88
C ASN A 155 -40.53 -14.88 67.56
N ALA A 156 -40.10 -14.14 68.59
CA ALA A 156 -39.17 -13.01 68.46
C ALA A 156 -37.81 -13.48 67.92
N ARG A 157 -37.27 -14.58 68.45
CA ARG A 157 -36.03 -15.20 67.96
C ARG A 157 -36.14 -15.59 66.49
N ARG A 158 -37.17 -16.36 66.10
CA ARG A 158 -37.36 -16.77 64.70
C ARG A 158 -37.57 -15.57 63.77
N SER A 159 -38.20 -14.50 64.26
CA SER A 159 -38.35 -13.24 63.52
C SER A 159 -37.01 -12.51 63.33
N ALA A 160 -36.15 -12.52 64.35
CA ALA A 160 -34.79 -11.97 64.25
C ALA A 160 -33.91 -12.79 63.29
N GLU A 161 -33.94 -14.12 63.38
CA GLU A 161 -33.21 -15.02 62.47
C GLU A 161 -33.63 -14.81 61.01
N ARG A 162 -34.94 -14.68 60.73
CA ARG A 162 -35.42 -14.37 59.37
C ARG A 162 -34.93 -13.02 58.86
N ARG A 163 -34.91 -11.99 59.71
CA ARG A 163 -34.41 -10.66 59.35
C ARG A 163 -32.91 -10.68 59.09
N GLU A 164 -32.14 -11.40 59.90
CA GLU A 164 -30.71 -11.59 59.69
C GLU A 164 -30.44 -12.34 58.38
N GLN A 165 -31.15 -13.43 58.13
CA GLN A 165 -31.00 -14.17 56.87
C GLN A 165 -31.33 -13.28 55.66
N THR A 166 -32.43 -12.53 55.72
CA THR A 166 -32.80 -11.58 54.66
C THR A 166 -31.71 -10.54 54.43
N ALA A 167 -31.11 -10.01 55.50
CA ALA A 167 -30.02 -9.03 55.40
C ALA A 167 -28.75 -9.65 54.79
N ARG A 168 -28.44 -10.92 55.09
CA ARG A 168 -27.33 -11.66 54.47
C ARG A 168 -27.57 -11.88 52.99
N ASP A 169 -28.75 -12.37 52.63
CA ASP A 169 -29.13 -12.60 51.23
C ASP A 169 -29.09 -11.30 50.40
N GLN A 170 -29.53 -10.18 50.99
CA GLN A 170 -29.44 -8.85 50.36
C GLN A 170 -27.99 -8.38 50.21
N ALA A 171 -27.13 -8.62 51.21
CA ALA A 171 -25.72 -8.27 51.13
C ALA A 171 -24.98 -9.08 50.06
N ASP A 172 -25.28 -10.38 49.95
CA ASP A 172 -24.71 -11.24 48.92
C ASP A 172 -25.21 -10.86 47.53
N ALA A 173 -26.51 -10.58 47.37
CA ALA A 173 -27.06 -10.05 46.12
C ALA A 173 -26.41 -8.71 45.72
N ALA A 174 -26.13 -7.83 46.68
CA ALA A 174 -25.43 -6.56 46.42
C ALA A 174 -23.98 -6.80 45.96
N ARG A 175 -23.25 -7.73 46.59
CA ARG A 175 -21.90 -8.10 46.17
C ARG A 175 -21.89 -8.69 44.77
N ASP A 176 -22.86 -9.53 44.45
CA ASP A 176 -23.00 -10.14 43.12
C ASP A 176 -23.31 -9.08 42.06
N ALA A 177 -24.19 -8.12 42.38
CA ALA A 177 -24.48 -7.00 41.51
C ALA A 177 -23.24 -6.12 41.23
N VAL A 178 -22.40 -5.87 42.24
CA VAL A 178 -21.12 -5.15 42.07
C VAL A 178 -20.19 -5.94 41.16
N ARG A 179 -20.00 -7.25 41.38
CA ARG A 179 -19.14 -8.07 40.50
C ARG A 179 -19.63 -8.06 39.05
N GLN A 180 -20.92 -8.18 38.82
CA GLN A 180 -21.50 -8.10 37.48
C GLN A 180 -21.33 -6.70 36.85
N ALA A 181 -21.35 -5.63 37.64
CA ALA A 181 -21.11 -4.28 37.15
C ALA A 181 -19.63 -4.10 36.74
N ASP A 182 -18.70 -4.63 37.54
CA ASP A 182 -17.27 -4.61 37.24
C ASP A 182 -16.93 -5.43 35.99
N GLU A 183 -17.52 -6.62 35.84
CA GLU A 183 -17.40 -7.45 34.63
C GLU A 183 -17.89 -6.69 33.38
N ARG A 184 -19.08 -6.07 33.46
CA ARG A 184 -19.62 -5.25 32.36
C ARG A 184 -18.72 -4.05 32.04
N ALA A 185 -18.14 -3.41 33.05
CA ALA A 185 -17.20 -2.31 32.87
C ALA A 185 -15.90 -2.77 32.20
N ALA A 186 -15.37 -3.94 32.58
CA ALA A 186 -14.20 -4.55 31.96
C ALA A 186 -14.46 -4.91 30.49
N GLU A 187 -15.60 -5.51 30.17
CA GLU A 187 -16.01 -5.80 28.80
C GLU A 187 -16.19 -4.53 27.95
N ALA A 188 -16.72 -3.44 28.54
CA ALA A 188 -16.83 -2.15 27.85
C ALA A 188 -15.46 -1.51 27.59
N ALA A 189 -14.54 -1.61 28.55
CA ALA A 189 -13.16 -1.14 28.39
C ALA A 189 -12.42 -1.92 27.30
N GLU A 190 -12.58 -3.24 27.24
CA GLU A 190 -11.95 -4.07 26.20
C GLU A 190 -12.54 -3.79 24.82
N ARG A 191 -13.87 -3.61 24.71
CA ARG A 191 -14.51 -3.16 23.46
C ARG A 191 -13.96 -1.82 22.99
N THR A 192 -13.72 -0.88 23.91
CA THR A 192 -13.12 0.42 23.61
C THR A 192 -11.70 0.27 23.06
N ARG A 193 -10.85 -0.56 23.71
CA ARG A 193 -9.49 -0.85 23.23
C ARG A 193 -9.49 -1.51 21.86
N LEU A 194 -10.40 -2.45 21.61
CA LEU A 194 -10.53 -3.10 20.30
C LEU A 194 -10.95 -2.09 19.23
N ALA A 195 -11.88 -1.17 19.54
CA ALA A 195 -12.29 -0.10 18.64
C ALA A 195 -11.14 0.87 18.34
N GLU A 196 -10.35 1.26 19.35
CA GLU A 196 -9.16 2.10 19.17
C GLU A 196 -8.10 1.41 18.29
N ARG A 197 -7.84 0.12 18.51
CA ARG A 197 -6.93 -0.67 17.67
C ARG A 197 -7.42 -0.77 16.22
N ALA A 198 -8.73 -0.97 16.02
CA ALA A 198 -9.33 -1.00 14.70
C ALA A 198 -9.20 0.36 13.99
N ALA A 199 -9.48 1.46 14.69
CA ALA A 199 -9.32 2.82 14.16
C ALA A 199 -7.86 3.13 13.81
N ALA A 200 -6.91 2.73 14.67
CA ALA A 200 -5.47 2.87 14.39
C ALA A 200 -5.03 2.05 13.16
N ALA A 201 -5.51 0.81 13.04
CA ALA A 201 -5.25 -0.03 11.88
C ALA A 201 -5.81 0.58 10.57
N GLU A 202 -7.00 1.19 10.63
CA GLU A 202 -7.59 1.88 9.49
C GLU A 202 -6.75 3.11 9.08
N GLN A 203 -6.27 3.91 10.04
CA GLN A 203 -5.39 5.05 9.75
C GLN A 203 -4.09 4.60 9.08
N VAL A 204 -3.46 3.52 9.58
CA VAL A 204 -2.26 2.94 8.95
C VAL A 204 -2.56 2.45 7.54
N ALA A 205 -3.71 1.79 7.33
CA ALA A 205 -4.12 1.32 6.01
C ALA A 205 -4.34 2.48 5.02
N ARG A 206 -4.99 3.57 5.45
CA ARG A 206 -5.18 4.78 4.65
C ARG A 206 -3.85 5.45 4.30
N ALA A 207 -2.98 5.65 5.27
CA ALA A 207 -1.65 6.23 5.04
C ALA A 207 -0.83 5.40 4.04
N LYS A 208 -0.89 4.07 4.15
CA LYS A 208 -0.23 3.17 3.20
C LYS A 208 -0.84 3.28 1.79
N ALA A 209 -2.17 3.31 1.67
CA ALA A 209 -2.84 3.47 0.39
C ALA A 209 -2.53 4.83 -0.27
N GLU A 210 -2.47 5.91 0.52
CA GLU A 210 -2.06 7.23 0.05
C GLU A 210 -0.61 7.24 -0.44
N GLN A 211 0.31 6.58 0.30
CA GLN A 211 1.70 6.43 -0.11
C GLN A 211 1.83 5.64 -1.42
N GLU A 212 1.17 4.49 -1.55
CA GLU A 212 1.16 3.68 -2.77
C GLU A 212 0.60 4.47 -3.96
N THR A 213 -0.45 5.27 -3.74
CA THR A 213 -1.03 6.14 -4.77
C THR A 213 -0.05 7.24 -5.19
N ALA A 214 0.62 7.88 -4.24
CA ALA A 214 1.62 8.92 -4.52
C ALA A 214 2.83 8.35 -5.30
N GLU A 215 3.30 7.16 -4.93
CA GLU A 215 4.37 6.45 -5.64
C GLU A 215 3.95 6.06 -7.05
N ALA A 216 2.71 5.57 -7.25
CA ALA A 216 2.17 5.26 -8.57
C ALA A 216 2.07 6.50 -9.46
N ILE A 217 1.61 7.65 -8.92
CA ILE A 217 1.57 8.92 -9.65
C ILE A 217 2.98 9.37 -10.03
N LYS A 218 3.94 9.30 -9.10
CA LYS A 218 5.34 9.66 -9.35
C LYS A 218 5.95 8.79 -10.46
N SER A 219 5.77 7.48 -10.38
CA SER A 219 6.22 6.51 -11.39
C SER A 219 5.57 6.79 -12.75
N GLY A 220 4.25 7.05 -12.78
CA GLY A 220 3.53 7.42 -13.99
C GLY A 220 4.06 8.71 -14.63
N ASN A 221 4.36 9.73 -13.82
CA ASN A 221 4.95 10.99 -14.29
C ASN A 221 6.37 10.79 -14.85
N GLN A 222 7.19 9.96 -14.19
CA GLN A 222 8.53 9.61 -14.67
C GLN A 222 8.47 8.86 -16.01
N ALA A 223 7.54 7.91 -16.16
CA ALA A 223 7.34 7.18 -17.40
C ALA A 223 6.89 8.10 -18.55
N ARG A 224 6.00 9.07 -18.27
CA ARG A 224 5.57 10.08 -19.25
C ARG A 224 6.74 10.98 -19.67
N ALA A 225 7.53 11.46 -18.73
CA ALA A 225 8.71 12.28 -19.03
C ALA A 225 9.75 11.51 -19.86
N ALA A 226 10.00 10.24 -19.54
CA ALA A 226 10.89 9.38 -20.32
C ALA A 226 10.37 9.16 -21.75
N LEU A 227 9.06 8.95 -21.92
CA LEU A 227 8.42 8.80 -23.22
C LEU A 227 8.53 10.09 -24.05
N GLU A 228 8.32 11.25 -23.43
CA GLU A 228 8.43 12.55 -24.08
C GLU A 228 9.87 12.85 -24.51
N GLU A 229 10.85 12.54 -23.67
CA GLU A 229 12.28 12.60 -24.03
C GLU A 229 12.61 11.66 -25.20
N THR A 230 12.05 10.44 -25.20
CA THR A 230 12.26 9.49 -26.30
C THR A 230 11.65 9.99 -27.61
N ARG A 231 10.47 10.60 -27.55
CA ARG A 231 9.82 11.25 -28.71
C ARG A 231 10.63 12.42 -29.23
N ARG A 232 11.19 13.24 -28.33
CA ARG A 232 12.08 14.36 -28.70
C ARG A 232 13.32 13.85 -29.42
N ARG A 233 14.00 12.84 -28.86
CA ARG A 233 15.16 12.20 -29.50
C ARG A 233 14.80 11.65 -30.87
N LEU A 234 13.68 10.94 -31.00
CA LEU A 234 13.21 10.40 -32.28
C LEU A 234 13.01 11.52 -33.33
N ALA A 235 12.35 12.62 -32.95
CA ALA A 235 12.15 13.76 -33.83
C ALA A 235 13.48 14.41 -34.26
N GLU A 236 14.45 14.50 -33.34
CA GLU A 236 15.81 14.98 -33.63
C GLU A 236 16.54 14.05 -34.62
N THR A 237 16.47 12.73 -34.43
CA THR A 237 17.07 11.76 -35.36
C THR A 237 16.40 11.81 -36.73
N GLU A 238 15.07 11.93 -36.81
CA GLU A 238 14.34 12.07 -38.07
C GLU A 238 14.71 13.37 -38.81
N ALA A 239 14.89 14.47 -38.08
CA ALA A 239 15.35 15.73 -38.65
C ALA A 239 16.82 15.64 -39.13
N HIS A 240 17.68 14.93 -38.40
CA HIS A 240 19.04 14.65 -38.84
C HIS A 240 19.07 13.77 -40.09
N LEU A 241 18.28 12.70 -40.13
CA LEU A 241 18.20 11.80 -41.29
C LEU A 241 17.70 12.53 -42.54
N ARG A 242 16.69 13.41 -42.41
CA ARG A 242 16.23 14.27 -43.52
C ARG A 242 17.34 15.20 -44.03
N ARG A 243 18.15 15.77 -43.14
CA ARG A 243 19.31 16.61 -43.55
C ARG A 243 20.35 15.80 -44.30
N VAL A 244 20.72 14.63 -43.78
CA VAL A 244 21.70 13.73 -44.43
C VAL A 244 21.19 13.24 -45.78
N GLN A 245 19.90 12.94 -45.92
CA GLN A 245 19.29 12.60 -47.20
C GLN A 245 19.40 13.75 -48.21
N GLY A 246 19.08 14.98 -47.80
CA GLY A 246 19.23 16.16 -48.66
C GLY A 246 20.69 16.46 -49.04
N GLU A 247 21.65 16.22 -48.13
CA GLU A 247 23.08 16.31 -48.44
C GLU A 247 23.51 15.23 -49.45
N LEU A 248 23.03 13.99 -49.28
CA LEU A 248 23.33 12.90 -50.19
C LEU A 248 22.76 13.16 -51.60
N GLU A 249 21.55 13.71 -51.70
CA GLU A 249 20.96 14.13 -52.97
C GLU A 249 21.82 15.21 -53.64
N ARG A 250 22.21 16.26 -52.92
CA ARG A 250 23.13 17.28 -53.45
C ARG A 250 24.45 16.70 -53.94
N VAL A 251 25.06 15.79 -53.18
CA VAL A 251 26.31 15.14 -53.57
C VAL A 251 26.14 14.29 -54.84
N ARG A 252 24.97 13.65 -55.01
CA ARG A 252 24.64 12.92 -56.25
C ARG A 252 24.48 13.86 -57.43
N ASP A 253 23.75 14.95 -57.25
CA ASP A 253 23.58 15.98 -58.30
C ASP A 253 24.94 16.57 -58.70
N GLU A 254 25.79 16.93 -57.73
CA GLU A 254 27.16 17.39 -57.99
C GLU A 254 28.02 16.35 -58.72
N ARG A 255 27.89 15.07 -58.36
CA ARG A 255 28.59 13.98 -59.04
C ARG A 255 28.14 13.88 -60.49
N ASP A 256 26.84 13.93 -60.75
CA ASP A 256 26.27 13.80 -62.09
C ASP A 256 26.63 15.02 -62.96
N ASP A 257 26.62 16.21 -62.38
CA ASP A 257 27.14 17.44 -62.99
C ASP A 257 28.63 17.34 -63.35
N ARG A 258 29.45 16.77 -62.46
CA ARG A 258 30.89 16.55 -62.73
C ARG A 258 31.08 15.48 -63.80
N ALA A 259 30.29 14.41 -63.78
CA ALA A 259 30.34 13.37 -64.81
C ALA A 259 29.98 13.93 -66.19
N ALA A 260 28.90 14.72 -66.30
CA ALA A 260 28.53 15.39 -67.54
C ALA A 260 29.62 16.35 -68.04
N ARG A 261 30.26 17.11 -67.14
CA ARG A 261 31.41 17.96 -67.49
C ARG A 261 32.62 17.17 -67.98
N LEU A 262 32.90 16.02 -67.36
CA LEU A 262 33.97 15.12 -67.79
C LEU A 262 33.68 14.51 -69.16
N GLU A 263 32.45 14.08 -69.42
CA GLU A 263 32.01 13.59 -70.73
C GLU A 263 32.16 14.68 -71.79
N ALA A 264 31.69 15.90 -71.53
CA ALA A 264 31.85 17.04 -72.42
C ALA A 264 33.33 17.34 -72.71
N SER A 265 34.17 17.44 -71.67
CA SER A 265 35.61 17.67 -71.83
C SER A 265 36.30 16.53 -72.58
N THR A 266 35.84 15.28 -72.42
CA THR A 266 36.37 14.12 -73.16
C THR A 266 35.99 14.19 -74.63
N ALA A 267 34.76 14.60 -74.95
CA ALA A 267 34.32 14.85 -76.31
C ALA A 267 35.10 15.99 -76.97
N ASP A 268 35.31 17.11 -76.27
CA ASP A 268 36.13 18.23 -76.75
C ASP A 268 37.59 17.81 -77.01
N LEU A 269 38.16 16.98 -76.13
CA LEU A 269 39.50 16.43 -76.33
C LEU A 269 39.56 15.51 -77.56
N ALA A 270 38.54 14.67 -77.76
CA ALA A 270 38.43 13.82 -78.94
C ALA A 270 38.32 14.65 -80.23
N ALA A 271 37.48 15.69 -80.23
CA ALA A 271 37.34 16.63 -81.34
C ALA A 271 38.65 17.38 -81.62
N THR A 272 39.35 17.82 -80.57
CA THR A 272 40.65 18.50 -80.70
C THR A 272 41.71 17.57 -81.28
N ARG A 273 41.75 16.30 -80.85
CA ARG A 273 42.65 15.28 -81.40
C ARG A 273 42.35 15.02 -82.87
N GLN A 274 41.07 14.92 -83.24
CA GLN A 274 40.67 14.79 -84.64
C GLN A 274 41.13 15.99 -85.47
N ALA A 275 40.86 17.21 -85.00
CA ALA A 275 41.31 18.43 -85.67
C ALA A 275 42.84 18.49 -85.80
N LEU A 276 43.59 17.98 -84.81
CA LEU A 276 45.05 17.88 -84.90
C LEU A 276 45.46 16.87 -85.96
N THR A 277 44.85 15.68 -86.01
CA THR A 277 45.14 14.67 -87.05
C THR A 277 44.81 15.18 -88.46
N GLU A 278 43.75 15.96 -88.61
CA GLU A 278 43.40 16.62 -89.87
C GLU A 278 44.46 17.67 -90.25
N LYS A 279 44.91 18.49 -89.30
CA LYS A 279 46.00 19.46 -89.51
C LYS A 279 47.31 18.76 -89.87
N ASP A 280 47.66 17.67 -89.21
CA ASP A 280 48.86 16.88 -89.51
C ASP A 280 48.78 16.28 -90.91
N ALA A 281 47.60 15.81 -91.34
CA ALA A 281 47.38 15.35 -92.72
C ALA A 281 47.54 16.49 -93.74
N VAL A 282 47.03 17.69 -93.43
CA VAL A 282 47.22 18.88 -94.27
C VAL A 282 48.69 19.30 -94.32
N ILE A 283 49.41 19.27 -93.20
CA ILE A 283 50.86 19.53 -93.16
C ILE A 283 51.59 18.49 -94.01
N GLY A 284 51.21 17.22 -93.92
CA GLY A 284 51.75 16.14 -94.76
C GLY A 284 51.55 16.40 -96.25
N ASP A 285 50.32 16.73 -96.67
CA ASP A 285 50.01 17.08 -98.07
C ASP A 285 50.81 18.30 -98.55
N LEU A 286 50.84 19.37 -97.75
CA LEU A 286 51.62 20.57 -98.07
C LEU A 286 53.11 20.29 -98.15
N THR A 287 53.65 19.41 -97.30
CA THR A 287 55.05 18.99 -97.34
C THR A 287 55.35 18.21 -98.61
N THR A 288 54.50 17.25 -98.98
CA THR A 288 54.66 16.51 -100.26
C THR A 288 54.56 17.44 -101.47
N ARG A 289 53.64 18.41 -101.45
CA ARG A 289 53.52 19.44 -102.50
C ARG A 289 54.74 20.35 -102.57
N LEU A 290 55.31 20.71 -101.42
CA LEU A 290 56.55 21.48 -101.35
C LEU A 290 57.72 20.68 -101.93
N GLU A 291 57.89 19.41 -101.53
CA GLU A 291 58.91 18.52 -102.10
C GLU A 291 58.75 18.37 -103.61
N HIS A 292 57.52 18.24 -104.11
CA HIS A 292 57.26 18.19 -105.55
C HIS A 292 57.62 19.52 -106.22
N ALA A 293 57.28 20.66 -105.63
CA ALA A 293 57.61 21.98 -106.16
C ALA A 293 59.13 22.22 -106.17
N GLU A 294 59.85 21.78 -105.13
CA GLU A 294 61.31 21.82 -105.06
C GLU A 294 61.94 20.93 -106.12
N GLN A 295 61.48 19.68 -106.26
CA GLN A 295 61.93 18.77 -107.32
C GLN A 295 61.68 19.34 -108.72
N GLN A 296 60.51 19.96 -108.94
CA GLN A 296 60.20 20.66 -110.20
C GLN A 296 61.14 21.84 -110.43
N THR A 297 61.41 22.64 -109.40
CA THR A 297 62.33 23.78 -109.47
C THR A 297 63.75 23.32 -109.78
N ASP A 298 64.21 22.24 -109.16
CA ASP A 298 65.52 21.63 -109.42
C ASP A 298 65.60 20.97 -110.81
N ALA A 299 64.49 20.41 -111.30
CA ALA A 299 64.41 19.92 -112.68
C ALA A 299 64.50 21.08 -113.68
N VAL A 300 63.75 22.16 -113.48
CA VAL A 300 63.82 23.38 -114.28
C VAL A 300 65.21 24.02 -114.22
N ARG A 301 65.84 24.06 -113.03
CA ARG A 301 67.21 24.57 -112.87
C ARG A 301 68.22 23.70 -113.62
N ARG A 302 68.12 22.37 -113.52
CA ARG A 302 68.98 21.44 -114.27
C ARG A 302 68.79 21.58 -115.77
N GLN A 303 67.55 21.73 -116.22
CA GLN A 303 67.22 21.98 -117.62
C GLN A 303 67.78 23.33 -118.09
N GLY A 304 67.61 24.40 -117.31
CA GLY A 304 68.19 25.71 -117.61
C GLY A 304 69.73 25.70 -117.66
N VAL A 305 70.40 24.91 -116.82
CA VAL A 305 71.86 24.70 -116.90
C VAL A 305 72.25 23.93 -118.16
N GLN A 306 71.47 22.92 -118.56
CA GLN A 306 71.68 22.20 -119.82
C GLN A 306 71.46 23.12 -121.04
N ASP A 307 70.39 23.89 -121.06
CA ASP A 307 70.08 24.86 -122.12
C ASP A 307 71.18 25.92 -122.24
N LEU A 308 71.67 26.46 -121.12
CA LEU A 308 72.81 27.38 -121.07
C LEU A 308 74.09 26.74 -121.62
N ARG A 309 74.33 25.47 -121.31
CA ARG A 309 75.49 24.73 -121.82
C ARG A 309 75.39 24.53 -123.34
N THR A 310 74.22 24.13 -123.84
CA THR A 310 73.98 23.98 -125.29
C THR A 310 74.08 25.31 -126.02
N ALA A 311 73.55 26.40 -125.44
CA ALA A 311 73.69 27.74 -125.99
C ALA A 311 75.15 28.21 -126.03
N ARG A 312 75.92 27.92 -124.97
CA ARG A 312 77.36 28.21 -124.93
C ARG A 312 78.14 27.43 -125.99
N GLU A 313 77.88 26.13 -126.14
CA GLU A 313 78.52 25.29 -127.17
C GLU A 313 78.13 25.73 -128.60
N ALA A 314 76.93 26.28 -128.79
CA ALA A 314 76.53 26.91 -130.05
C ALA A 314 77.29 28.22 -130.31
N ALA A 315 77.40 29.09 -129.30
CA ALA A 315 78.16 30.34 -129.39
C ALA A 315 79.66 30.11 -129.61
N GLU A 316 80.26 29.10 -128.97
CA GLU A 316 81.66 28.72 -129.20
C GLU A 316 81.87 28.26 -130.66
N ARG A 317 80.94 27.49 -131.23
CA ARG A 317 80.97 27.11 -132.66
C ARG A 317 80.84 28.32 -133.59
N GLU A 318 80.02 29.31 -133.26
CA GLU A 318 79.91 30.54 -134.03
C GLU A 318 81.20 31.37 -133.99
N VAL A 319 81.84 31.46 -132.82
CA VAL A 319 83.14 32.14 -132.67
C VAL A 319 84.23 31.43 -133.46
N ASP A 320 84.30 30.09 -133.42
CA ASP A 320 85.26 29.31 -134.20
C ASP A 320 85.04 29.47 -135.71
N GLN A 321 83.79 29.49 -136.17
CA GLN A 321 83.45 29.78 -137.57
C GLN A 321 83.84 31.21 -137.97
N ALA A 322 83.60 32.20 -137.11
CA ALA A 322 84.01 33.59 -137.36
C ALA A 322 85.53 33.71 -137.43
N ARG A 323 86.25 33.00 -136.56
CA ARG A 323 87.71 32.97 -136.54
C ARG A 323 88.29 32.28 -137.77
N SER A 324 87.70 31.18 -138.23
CA SER A 324 88.09 30.53 -139.49
C SER A 324 87.90 31.48 -140.68
N ARG A 325 86.76 32.18 -140.76
CA ARG A 325 86.51 33.18 -141.82
C ARG A 325 87.51 34.34 -141.77
N GLN A 326 87.93 34.75 -140.57
CA GLN A 326 88.95 35.79 -140.41
C GLN A 326 90.32 35.30 -140.90
N LEU A 327 90.72 34.07 -140.55
CA LEU A 327 91.97 33.47 -141.01
C LEU A 327 91.98 33.30 -142.54
N ASP A 328 90.89 32.83 -143.14
CA ASP A 328 90.76 32.71 -144.60
C ASP A 328 90.85 34.08 -145.30
N ALA A 329 90.28 35.12 -144.70
CA ALA A 329 90.36 36.49 -145.20
C ALA A 329 91.77 37.09 -145.07
N GLU A 330 92.49 36.77 -143.98
CA GLU A 330 93.88 37.17 -143.78
C GLU A 330 94.82 36.47 -144.76
N GLU A 331 94.67 35.15 -144.97
CA GLU A 331 95.43 34.39 -145.97
C GLU A 331 95.18 34.91 -147.38
N THR A 332 93.92 35.24 -147.70
CA THR A 332 93.57 35.87 -148.98
C THR A 332 94.23 37.25 -149.13
N ALA A 333 94.26 38.05 -148.06
CA ALA A 333 94.91 39.35 -148.06
C ALA A 333 96.45 39.27 -148.14
N GLU A 334 97.08 38.22 -147.59
CA GLU A 334 98.51 37.96 -147.75
C GLU A 334 98.85 37.51 -149.16
N ARG A 335 98.06 36.61 -149.76
CA ARG A 335 98.21 36.22 -151.16
C ARG A 335 98.10 37.43 -152.10
N MET A 336 97.10 38.29 -151.90
CA MET A 336 96.93 39.53 -152.68
C MET A 336 98.08 40.52 -152.47
N ARG A 337 98.72 40.55 -151.29
CA ARG A 337 99.93 41.33 -151.04
C ARG A 337 101.15 40.74 -151.76
N GLY A 338 101.32 39.42 -151.72
CA GLY A 338 102.36 38.70 -152.45
C GLY A 338 102.27 38.94 -153.96
N GLU A 339 101.08 38.84 -154.54
CA GLU A 339 100.82 39.10 -155.97
C GLU A 339 101.14 40.55 -156.36
N ARG A 340 100.78 41.52 -155.49
CA ARG A 340 101.08 42.94 -155.72
C ARG A 340 102.58 43.23 -155.65
N ASP A 341 103.29 42.61 -154.71
CA ASP A 341 104.72 42.82 -154.54
C ASP A 341 105.52 42.11 -155.66
N GLN A 342 105.02 40.97 -156.16
CA GLN A 342 105.51 40.33 -157.38
C GLN A 342 105.35 41.26 -158.59
N ALA A 343 104.15 41.84 -158.79
CA ALA A 343 103.90 42.77 -159.89
C ALA A 343 104.76 44.05 -159.82
N ARG A 344 105.08 44.54 -158.62
CA ARG A 344 106.03 45.65 -158.42
C ARG A 344 107.45 45.27 -158.79
N THR A 345 107.86 44.05 -158.48
CA THR A 345 109.19 43.52 -158.82
C THR A 345 109.31 43.38 -160.34
N ASP A 346 108.29 42.84 -161.01
CA ASP A 346 108.25 42.71 -162.46
C ASP A 346 108.28 44.07 -163.17
N LEU A 347 107.55 45.07 -162.64
CA LEU A 347 107.58 46.44 -163.15
C LEU A 347 108.97 47.08 -162.99
N ALA A 348 109.65 46.85 -161.86
CA ALA A 348 111.00 47.35 -161.62
C ALA A 348 112.03 46.71 -162.57
N VAL A 349 111.89 45.41 -162.85
CA VAL A 349 112.72 44.68 -163.83
C VAL A 349 112.48 45.20 -165.25
N ALA A 350 111.22 45.43 -165.63
CA ALA A 350 110.88 46.00 -166.94
C ALA A 350 111.44 47.43 -167.11
N GLN A 351 111.34 48.26 -166.06
CA GLN A 351 111.91 49.62 -166.06
C GLN A 351 113.44 49.62 -166.12
N ALA A 352 114.11 48.68 -165.46
CA ALA A 352 115.56 48.50 -165.54
C ALA A 352 115.99 48.05 -166.95
N GLY A 353 115.26 47.12 -167.57
CA GLY A 353 115.49 46.70 -168.95
C GLY A 353 115.33 47.86 -169.95
N HIS A 354 114.32 48.70 -169.77
CA HIS A 354 114.07 49.83 -170.66
C HIS A 354 115.13 50.95 -170.51
N ARG A 355 115.62 51.20 -169.30
CA ARG A 355 116.76 52.12 -169.06
C ARG A 355 118.07 51.60 -169.67
N ALA A 356 118.32 50.29 -169.59
CA ALA A 356 119.51 49.69 -170.20
C ALA A 356 119.48 49.81 -171.74
N GLN A 357 118.31 49.65 -172.37
CA GLN A 357 118.15 49.88 -173.80
C GLN A 357 118.37 51.33 -174.21
N LEU A 358 117.85 52.30 -173.45
CA LEU A 358 118.08 53.73 -173.73
C LEU A 358 119.56 54.10 -173.62
N GLN A 359 120.27 53.58 -172.61
CA GLN A 359 121.70 53.81 -172.45
C GLN A 359 122.54 53.17 -173.57
N ALA A 360 122.11 52.01 -174.10
CA ALA A 360 122.76 51.39 -175.26
C ALA A 360 122.59 52.24 -176.53
N LEU A 361 121.38 52.75 -176.78
CA LEU A 361 121.07 53.61 -177.93
C LEU A 361 121.78 54.98 -177.84
N GLU A 362 121.96 55.53 -176.63
CA GLU A 362 122.74 56.75 -176.42
C GLU A 362 124.24 56.53 -176.70
N ARG A 363 124.79 55.37 -176.32
CA ARG A 363 126.18 54.99 -176.62
C ARG A 363 126.40 54.82 -178.13
N GLU A 364 125.46 54.20 -178.83
CA GLU A 364 125.52 54.06 -180.30
C GLU A 364 125.44 55.43 -181.00
N ARG A 365 124.57 56.33 -180.52
CA ARG A 365 124.46 57.69 -181.05
C ARG A 365 125.71 58.54 -180.79
N ALA A 366 126.37 58.36 -179.64
CA ALA A 366 127.62 59.03 -179.33
C ALA A 366 128.78 58.50 -180.19
N ALA A 367 128.85 57.18 -180.42
CA ALA A 367 129.84 56.55 -181.30
C ALA A 367 129.71 57.03 -182.75
N ALA A 368 128.48 57.08 -183.28
CA ALA A 368 128.22 57.56 -184.64
C ALA A 368 128.61 59.05 -184.85
N ARG A 369 128.52 59.88 -183.81
CA ARG A 369 128.95 61.29 -183.87
C ARG A 369 130.47 61.43 -183.85
N ALA A 370 131.15 60.67 -183.00
CA ALA A 370 132.60 60.64 -182.96
C ALA A 370 133.21 60.18 -184.30
N GLU A 371 132.57 59.23 -184.96
CA GLU A 371 133.01 58.71 -186.27
C GLU A 371 132.78 59.72 -187.41
N ALA A 372 131.70 60.51 -187.33
CA ALA A 372 131.42 61.60 -188.27
C ALA A 372 132.39 62.79 -188.13
N ASP A 373 132.83 63.10 -186.91
CA ASP A 373 133.80 64.17 -186.66
C ASP A 373 135.22 63.77 -187.13
N ALA A 374 135.59 62.50 -186.92
CA ALA A 374 136.86 61.95 -187.40
C ALA A 374 136.96 61.87 -188.94
N GLN A 375 135.83 61.79 -189.67
CA GLN A 375 135.84 61.90 -191.13
C GLN A 375 136.03 63.34 -191.62
N ARG A 376 135.53 64.34 -190.87
CA ARG A 376 135.73 65.76 -191.22
C ARG A 376 137.18 66.21 -191.05
N GLU A 377 137.85 65.76 -189.99
CA GLU A 377 139.28 66.08 -189.78
C GLU A 377 140.18 65.52 -190.88
N ARG A 378 139.87 64.32 -191.39
CA ARG A 378 140.61 63.72 -192.51
C ARG A 378 140.42 64.47 -193.83
N ALA A 379 139.25 65.08 -194.06
CA ALA A 379 138.99 65.88 -195.24
C ALA A 379 139.73 67.23 -195.24
N VAL A 380 139.77 67.92 -194.09
CA VAL A 380 140.44 69.24 -193.95
C VAL A 380 141.95 69.13 -194.09
N THR A 381 142.55 68.02 -193.63
CA THR A 381 144.01 67.82 -193.70
C THR A 381 144.51 67.51 -195.12
N ALA A 382 143.66 66.90 -195.97
CA ALA A 382 144.00 66.59 -197.35
C ALA A 382 143.98 67.84 -198.26
N GLU A 383 143.14 68.84 -197.95
CA GLU A 383 143.08 70.09 -198.73
C GLU A 383 144.27 71.02 -198.46
N GLN A 384 144.83 71.02 -197.26
CA GLN A 384 145.93 71.93 -196.91
C GLN A 384 147.28 71.56 -197.54
N GLN A 385 147.49 70.31 -197.98
CA GLN A 385 148.77 69.88 -198.58
C GLN A 385 148.80 70.00 -200.11
N ALA A 386 147.67 70.22 -200.77
CA ALA A 386 147.59 70.35 -202.23
C ALA A 386 147.92 71.77 -202.74
N ALA A 387 147.93 72.80 -201.88
CA ALA A 387 147.95 74.20 -202.31
C ALA A 387 149.34 74.86 -202.44
N SER A 388 150.47 74.14 -202.33
CA SER A 388 151.79 74.82 -202.27
C SER A 388 152.97 74.20 -203.04
N ARG A 389 152.77 73.58 -204.22
CA ARG A 389 153.86 73.28 -205.18
C ARG A 389 153.71 74.02 -206.55
N HIS A 390 154.36 75.20 -206.67
CA HIS A 390 155.05 75.84 -207.84
C HIS A 390 154.33 76.40 -209.11
N PRO A 391 154.93 77.30 -209.96
CA PRO A 391 156.30 77.93 -209.94
C PRO A 391 156.49 79.44 -210.38
N SER A 392 157.70 79.96 -210.05
CA SER A 392 158.58 81.02 -210.63
C SER A 392 158.46 82.55 -210.37
N ASP A 393 159.61 83.11 -209.95
CA ASP A 393 160.19 84.48 -210.06
C ASP A 393 159.34 85.76 -210.01
N ARG A 394 159.50 86.49 -208.89
CA ARG A 394 160.21 87.80 -208.79
C ARG A 394 160.55 88.11 -207.30
N PRO A 395 161.72 88.70 -206.96
CA PRO A 395 162.99 87.94 -206.91
C PRO A 395 163.93 88.30 -205.73
N GLY A 396 164.77 87.33 -205.35
CA GLY A 396 166.17 87.57 -204.93
C GLY A 396 166.50 87.47 -203.43
N VAL A 397 167.50 86.61 -203.15
CA VAL A 397 168.20 86.32 -201.86
C VAL A 397 167.50 85.32 -200.95
#